data_AF-A0A953M766-F1
#
_entry.id   AF-A0A953M766-F1
#
_cell.length_a   1.000
_cell.length_b   1.000
_cell.length_c   1.000
_cell.angle_alpha   90.00
_cell.angle_beta   90.00
_cell.angle_gamma   90.00
#
_symmetry.space_group_name_H-M   'P 1'
#
loop_
_entity.id
_entity.type
_entity.pdbx_description
1 polymer ?
#
loop_
_entity_poly.entity_id
_entity_poly.type
_entity_poly.pdbx_seq_one_letter_code
_entity_poly.pdbx_strand_id
1 'polypeptide(L)'
;SLQADGVTSSRIDVQFVDTADNEAGFVLERAPGACADGNPFAPIANLPASGGIGGGIQYHDLGLPASSTFCYRVKSFNVAGDSPYSNIDDGSTLAVPVVVPNTPIDLTATPENSHSIKVTWTDTSNNEDQFVVQRADGLCAQGNPFSDIATVPAVLGSGTVVTFFDNTVDDATSYCYRVIATNIVGDSLPSNTDDATTPADPVCTAGDADNDNICDDSLNGNPDPDSGEGPPGTDTDGDGTPDAGDNDSDGDHISDEDEEGDGNVDTPPVDTDNDGTPDFRDEDSDDDGIPDDDEDNDDDPNTPPTDTDGDGTPDFQDTDSDDDGIPDGADGTPIDNCRVIPNTDQKDTDGDGLGDACDPTPGPGTGDQDGDGIPDNVDNCPTVPNADQTDTDKDGIGDACDPTPGTGFFPLLEGAGCSLNQLGATGLQGLLPFGLMLIPGAIFGYVRRKAKK
;
A
#
# COMPACT_ATOMS: atom_id res chain seq x y z
N SER A 1 45.72 -26.57 22.29
CA SER A 1 44.31 -26.37 21.89
C SER A 1 44.06 -24.88 21.88
N LEU A 2 43.42 -24.37 20.84
CA LEU A 2 42.80 -23.05 20.80
C LEU A 2 41.31 -23.21 21.13
N GLN A 3 40.75 -22.22 21.81
CA GLN A 3 39.32 -22.05 22.06
C GLN A 3 38.95 -20.58 21.81
N ALA A 4 37.77 -20.30 21.25
CA ALA A 4 37.23 -18.95 21.05
C ALA A 4 35.84 -18.83 21.68
N ASP A 5 35.70 -18.00 22.72
CA ASP A 5 34.45 -17.84 23.46
C ASP A 5 33.85 -16.44 23.25
N GLY A 6 32.59 -16.37 22.83
CA GLY A 6 31.83 -15.11 22.75
C GLY A 6 31.52 -14.54 24.13
N VAL A 7 31.83 -13.27 24.38
CA VAL A 7 31.64 -12.65 25.71
C VAL A 7 30.73 -11.43 25.71
N THR A 8 30.75 -10.62 24.64
CA THR A 8 29.81 -9.50 24.46
C THR A 8 29.35 -9.44 23.00
N SER A 9 28.48 -8.48 22.69
CA SER A 9 28.09 -8.15 21.31
C SER A 9 29.23 -7.59 20.45
N SER A 10 30.41 -7.33 21.01
CA SER A 10 31.57 -6.80 20.27
C SER A 10 32.91 -7.38 20.69
N ARG A 11 32.89 -8.50 21.45
CA ARG A 11 34.09 -9.14 22.02
C ARG A 11 34.04 -10.66 22.00
N ILE A 12 35.10 -11.26 21.47
CA ILE A 12 35.42 -12.68 21.57
C ILE A 12 36.75 -12.83 22.32
N ASP A 13 36.80 -13.75 23.28
CA ASP A 13 38.03 -14.12 23.97
C ASP A 13 38.63 -15.37 23.32
N VAL A 14 39.83 -15.24 22.77
CA VAL A 14 40.59 -16.36 22.21
C VAL A 14 41.64 -16.80 23.21
N GLN A 15 41.64 -18.07 23.58
CA GLN A 15 42.60 -18.65 24.52
C GLN A 15 43.27 -19.89 23.95
N PHE A 16 44.57 -20.03 24.19
CA PHE A 16 45.32 -21.23 23.80
C PHE A 16 46.48 -21.51 24.75
N VAL A 17 46.97 -22.75 24.73
CA VAL A 17 48.08 -23.21 25.58
C VAL A 17 49.35 -23.32 24.75
N ASP A 18 50.42 -22.69 25.23
CA ASP A 18 51.78 -22.82 24.69
C ASP A 18 52.32 -24.23 24.97
N THR A 19 52.81 -24.91 23.92
CA THR A 19 53.26 -26.31 23.99
C THR A 19 54.77 -26.47 23.89
N ALA A 20 55.54 -25.40 23.74
CA ALA A 20 56.99 -25.43 23.58
C ALA A 20 57.68 -24.24 24.28
N ASP A 21 58.98 -24.11 24.10
CA ASP A 21 59.84 -23.14 24.79
C ASP A 21 60.90 -22.50 23.88
N ASN A 22 60.74 -22.62 22.55
CA ASN A 22 61.70 -22.15 21.54
C ASN A 22 61.11 -21.18 20.50
N GLU A 23 59.88 -20.74 20.76
CA GLU A 23 59.13 -19.72 20.07
C GLU A 23 59.69 -18.32 20.31
N ALA A 24 59.66 -17.47 19.27
CA ALA A 24 59.75 -16.02 19.43
C ALA A 24 58.37 -15.40 19.75
N GLY A 25 57.29 -16.02 19.28
CA GLY A 25 55.92 -15.61 19.53
C GLY A 25 54.91 -16.41 18.70
N PHE A 26 53.70 -15.85 18.59
CA PHE A 26 52.57 -16.45 17.89
C PHE A 26 51.91 -15.44 16.95
N VAL A 27 51.37 -15.92 15.83
CA VAL A 27 50.48 -15.17 14.94
C VAL A 27 49.08 -15.72 15.09
N LEU A 28 48.15 -14.89 15.56
CA LEU A 28 46.73 -15.19 15.62
C LEU A 28 46.06 -14.69 14.33
N GLU A 29 45.30 -15.56 13.68
CA GLU A 29 44.57 -15.28 12.44
C GLU A 29 43.07 -15.54 12.63
N ARG A 30 42.25 -14.76 11.92
CA ARG A 30 40.78 -14.81 11.93
C ARG A 30 40.23 -14.86 10.51
N ALA A 31 39.17 -15.62 10.30
CA ALA A 31 38.33 -15.58 9.10
C ALA A 31 36.89 -15.15 9.47
N PRO A 32 36.15 -14.47 8.58
CA PRO A 32 34.72 -14.22 8.77
C PRO A 32 33.91 -15.52 8.63
N GLY A 33 32.74 -15.59 9.27
CA GLY A 33 31.88 -16.76 9.22
C GLY A 33 32.38 -17.92 10.07
N ALA A 34 31.74 -19.08 9.93
CA ALA A 34 32.08 -20.28 10.66
C ALA A 34 33.28 -21.00 10.02
N CYS A 35 33.98 -21.80 10.82
CA CYS A 35 35.14 -22.59 10.41
C CYS A 35 34.82 -23.61 9.30
N ALA A 36 33.55 -24.02 9.19
CA ALA A 36 33.07 -24.89 8.13
C ALA A 36 33.01 -24.22 6.75
N ASP A 37 32.89 -22.88 6.70
CA ASP A 37 32.66 -22.12 5.46
C ASP A 37 33.93 -22.01 4.59
N GLY A 38 35.10 -22.26 5.17
CA GLY A 38 36.38 -22.25 4.45
C GLY A 38 36.88 -20.86 4.06
N ASN A 39 36.33 -19.81 4.66
CA ASN A 39 36.69 -18.41 4.38
C ASN A 39 38.18 -18.10 4.63
N PRO A 40 38.77 -17.14 3.90
CA PRO A 40 40.19 -16.81 4.01
C PRO A 40 40.54 -16.18 5.35
N PHE A 41 41.61 -16.66 5.97
CA PHE A 41 42.16 -16.14 7.22
C PHE A 41 43.09 -14.94 6.99
N ALA A 42 42.99 -13.94 7.86
CA ALA A 42 43.90 -12.79 7.93
C ALA A 42 44.53 -12.67 9.34
N PRO A 43 45.79 -12.23 9.48
CA PRO A 43 46.42 -12.03 10.78
C PRO A 43 45.82 -10.83 11.52
N ILE A 44 45.44 -11.03 12.79
CA ILE A 44 44.86 -9.98 13.65
C ILE A 44 45.78 -9.58 14.82
N ALA A 45 46.69 -10.46 15.26
CA ALA A 45 47.64 -10.15 16.32
C ALA A 45 48.95 -10.94 16.23
N ASN A 46 50.04 -10.30 16.68
CA ASN A 46 51.30 -10.97 17.01
C ASN A 46 51.45 -10.99 18.53
N LEU A 47 51.48 -12.17 19.13
CA LEU A 47 51.49 -12.39 20.57
C LEU A 47 52.90 -12.85 21.04
N PRO A 48 53.38 -12.43 22.21
CA PRO A 48 54.68 -12.86 22.72
C PRO A 48 54.67 -14.34 23.13
N ALA A 49 55.85 -14.97 23.18
CA ALA A 49 56.02 -16.30 23.78
C ALA A 49 55.64 -16.27 25.28
N SER A 50 55.04 -17.35 25.80
CA SER A 50 54.51 -17.38 27.18
C SER A 50 55.59 -17.45 28.28
N GLY A 51 56.84 -17.73 27.90
CA GLY A 51 57.97 -17.91 28.83
C GLY A 51 58.18 -19.36 29.28
N GLY A 52 57.36 -20.32 28.85
CA GLY A 52 57.62 -21.75 29.01
C GLY A 52 56.39 -22.64 28.76
N ILE A 53 56.66 -23.93 28.53
CA ILE A 53 55.65 -24.96 28.23
C ILE A 53 54.49 -24.94 29.26
N GLY A 54 53.26 -24.87 28.75
CA GLY A 54 52.04 -24.88 29.55
C GLY A 54 51.52 -23.48 29.93
N GLY A 55 52.18 -22.41 29.47
CA GLY A 55 51.66 -21.04 29.60
C GLY A 55 50.35 -20.86 28.83
N GLY A 56 49.30 -20.41 29.50
CA GLY A 56 48.06 -19.98 28.84
C GLY A 56 48.22 -18.58 28.26
N ILE A 57 47.89 -18.41 26.98
CA ILE A 57 47.85 -17.13 26.28
C ILE A 57 46.39 -16.79 26.00
N GLN A 58 46.00 -15.55 26.31
CA GLN A 58 44.67 -15.02 26.05
C GLN A 58 44.78 -13.77 25.18
N TYR A 59 43.84 -13.59 24.27
CA TYR A 59 43.66 -12.41 23.45
C TYR A 59 42.19 -11.98 23.48
N HIS A 60 41.95 -10.67 23.52
CA HIS A 60 40.62 -10.10 23.43
C HIS A 60 40.47 -9.49 22.03
N ASP A 61 39.66 -10.13 21.19
CA ASP A 61 39.27 -9.58 19.90
C ASP A 61 38.10 -8.61 20.14
N LEU A 62 38.24 -7.36 19.69
CA LEU A 62 37.40 -6.23 20.10
C LEU A 62 36.92 -5.44 18.89
N GLY A 63 35.76 -4.79 19.03
CA GLY A 63 35.17 -3.98 17.96
C GLY A 63 34.56 -4.83 16.85
N LEU A 64 34.16 -6.06 17.18
CA LEU A 64 33.46 -6.96 16.29
C LEU A 64 31.99 -6.51 16.13
N PRO A 65 31.35 -6.77 14.97
CA PRO A 65 29.90 -6.65 14.83
C PRO A 65 29.17 -7.66 15.72
N ALA A 66 27.93 -7.33 16.11
CA ALA A 66 27.07 -8.20 16.92
C ALA A 66 26.53 -9.40 16.12
N SER A 67 26.06 -10.43 16.82
CA SER A 67 25.48 -11.66 16.25
C SER A 67 26.33 -12.30 15.13
N SER A 68 27.65 -12.11 15.18
CA SER A 68 28.57 -12.43 14.09
C SER A 68 29.55 -13.52 14.50
N THR A 69 29.68 -14.53 13.65
CA THR A 69 30.59 -15.67 13.87
C THR A 69 31.91 -15.47 13.14
N PHE A 70 33.00 -15.86 13.80
CA PHE A 70 34.36 -15.78 13.30
C PHE A 70 35.12 -17.07 13.65
N CYS A 71 35.89 -17.57 12.69
CA CYS A 71 36.76 -18.71 12.87
C CYS A 71 38.19 -18.27 13.19
N TYR A 72 38.81 -18.89 14.19
CA TYR A 72 40.15 -18.53 14.68
C TYR A 72 41.17 -19.66 14.53
N ARG A 73 42.43 -19.29 14.27
CA ARG A 73 43.58 -20.22 14.32
C ARG A 73 44.86 -19.49 14.73
N VAL A 74 45.78 -20.22 15.35
CA VAL A 74 47.09 -19.69 15.75
C VAL A 74 48.22 -20.56 15.21
N LYS A 75 49.35 -19.92 14.86
CA LYS A 75 50.64 -20.59 14.63
C LYS A 75 51.71 -19.94 15.49
N SER A 76 52.73 -20.69 15.88
CA SER A 76 53.93 -20.15 16.52
C SER A 76 55.02 -19.87 15.47
N PHE A 77 55.95 -18.98 15.78
CA PHE A 77 57.08 -18.67 14.90
C PHE A 77 58.37 -18.45 15.69
N ASN A 78 59.50 -18.74 15.04
CA ASN A 78 60.83 -18.33 15.49
C ASN A 78 61.75 -18.03 14.30
N VAL A 79 63.05 -17.84 14.54
CA VAL A 79 64.03 -17.50 13.48
C VAL A 79 64.23 -18.59 12.42
N ALA A 80 63.78 -19.82 12.66
CA ALA A 80 63.84 -20.92 11.70
C ALA A 80 62.58 -21.03 10.82
N GLY A 81 61.45 -20.41 11.24
CA GLY A 81 60.19 -20.38 10.49
C GLY A 81 58.96 -20.50 11.39
N ASP A 82 57.83 -20.78 10.74
CA ASP A 82 56.52 -20.98 11.35
C ASP A 82 56.29 -22.46 11.70
N SER A 83 55.50 -22.72 12.75
CA SER A 83 54.93 -24.04 13.03
C SER A 83 53.63 -24.28 12.23
N PRO A 84 53.13 -25.53 12.16
CA PRO A 84 51.78 -25.80 11.70
C PRO A 84 50.74 -25.06 12.55
N TYR A 85 49.60 -24.70 11.93
CA TYR A 85 48.48 -24.12 12.66
C TYR A 85 47.89 -25.06 13.72
N SER A 86 47.27 -24.46 14.73
CA SER A 86 46.43 -25.12 15.74
C SER A 86 45.20 -25.81 15.12
N ASN A 87 44.37 -26.41 15.98
CA ASN A 87 42.96 -26.56 15.62
C ASN A 87 42.36 -25.18 15.29
N ILE A 88 41.35 -25.20 14.42
CA ILE A 88 40.43 -24.07 14.27
C ILE A 88 39.35 -24.14 15.36
N ASP A 89 38.76 -23.01 15.71
CA ASP A 89 37.60 -22.95 16.61
C ASP A 89 36.72 -21.73 16.28
N ASP A 90 35.41 -21.87 16.48
CA ASP A 90 34.39 -20.86 16.18
C ASP A 90 34.07 -20.03 17.43
N GLY A 91 34.11 -18.70 17.29
CA GLY A 91 33.58 -17.77 18.29
C GLY A 91 32.50 -16.89 17.66
N SER A 92 31.38 -16.71 18.37
CA SER A 92 30.28 -15.83 17.95
C SER A 92 30.12 -14.68 18.94
N THR A 93 30.05 -13.43 18.45
CA THR A 93 29.60 -12.32 19.30
C THR A 93 28.13 -12.51 19.68
N LEU A 94 27.76 -12.01 20.86
CA LEU A 94 26.37 -12.05 21.31
C LEU A 94 25.50 -11.07 20.49
N ALA A 95 24.18 -11.22 20.56
CA ALA A 95 23.29 -10.16 20.12
C ALA A 95 23.48 -8.92 21.01
N VAL A 96 23.22 -7.73 20.47
CA VAL A 96 23.00 -6.55 21.31
C VAL A 96 21.71 -6.81 22.12
N PRO A 97 21.70 -6.65 23.45
CA PRO A 97 20.46 -6.69 24.19
C PRO A 97 19.55 -5.56 23.72
N VAL A 98 18.41 -5.90 23.13
CA VAL A 98 17.37 -4.92 22.82
C VAL A 98 16.85 -4.38 24.15
N VAL A 99 16.81 -3.06 24.27
CA VAL A 99 16.28 -2.33 25.43
C VAL A 99 15.04 -1.57 24.99
N VAL A 100 14.25 -1.07 25.95
CA VAL A 100 13.21 -0.09 25.63
C VAL A 100 13.83 1.18 25.02
N PRO A 101 13.11 1.90 24.16
CA PRO A 101 13.49 3.21 23.63
C PRO A 101 14.00 4.20 24.68
N ASN A 102 14.95 5.06 24.28
CA ASN A 102 15.16 6.30 25.01
C ASN A 102 13.92 7.20 24.86
N THR A 103 13.70 8.06 25.86
CA THR A 103 12.59 9.00 25.88
C THR A 103 12.75 10.10 24.83
N PRO A 104 11.74 10.36 23.99
CA PRO A 104 11.70 11.56 23.13
C PRO A 104 11.82 12.85 23.94
N ILE A 105 12.50 13.84 23.39
CA ILE A 105 12.76 15.12 24.08
C ILE A 105 12.35 16.32 23.23
N ASP A 106 12.38 17.51 23.83
CA ASP A 106 12.15 18.78 23.17
C ASP A 106 10.82 18.79 22.38
N LEU A 107 9.79 18.15 22.95
CA LEU A 107 8.44 18.20 22.40
C LEU A 107 7.90 19.62 22.48
N THR A 108 7.33 20.11 21.39
CA THR A 108 6.62 21.38 21.32
C THR A 108 5.29 21.21 20.59
N ALA A 109 4.26 21.91 21.05
CA ALA A 109 2.95 21.96 20.41
C ALA A 109 2.64 23.41 20.00
N THR A 110 2.34 23.64 18.72
CA THR A 110 2.07 24.97 18.18
C THR A 110 0.79 24.94 17.33
N PRO A 111 -0.24 25.73 17.68
CA PRO A 111 -1.42 25.88 16.83
C PRO A 111 -1.02 26.54 15.51
N GLU A 112 -1.49 26.00 14.39
CA GLU A 112 -1.28 26.59 13.06
C GLU A 112 -2.51 27.38 12.59
N ASN A 113 -3.72 26.87 12.86
CA ASN A 113 -5.01 27.52 12.62
C ASN A 113 -6.02 27.14 13.74
N SER A 114 -7.31 27.40 13.55
CA SER A 114 -8.41 27.09 14.50
C SER A 114 -8.54 25.60 14.83
N HIS A 115 -8.21 24.72 13.87
CA HIS A 115 -8.52 23.28 13.92
C HIS A 115 -7.29 22.37 13.74
N SER A 116 -6.07 22.92 13.76
CA SER A 116 -4.83 22.14 13.64
C SER A 116 -3.74 22.60 14.60
N ILE A 117 -3.15 21.64 15.32
CA ILE A 117 -1.96 21.80 16.16
C ILE A 117 -0.82 20.94 15.63
N LYS A 118 0.24 21.60 15.15
CA LYS A 118 1.52 20.96 14.84
C LYS A 118 2.24 20.56 16.12
N VAL A 119 2.52 19.27 16.27
CA VAL A 119 3.31 18.70 17.35
C VAL A 119 4.65 18.22 16.80
N THR A 120 5.76 18.66 17.38
CA THR A 120 7.11 18.21 16.99
C THR A 120 7.90 17.72 18.19
N TRP A 121 8.77 16.72 18.01
CA TRP A 121 9.68 16.22 19.05
C TRP A 121 11.00 15.74 18.45
N THR A 122 12.02 15.59 19.28
CA THR A 122 13.31 15.00 18.91
C THR A 122 13.36 13.53 19.32
N ASP A 123 13.55 12.65 18.35
CA ASP A 123 13.92 11.25 18.57
C ASP A 123 15.34 11.18 19.18
N THR A 124 15.55 10.34 20.19
CA THR A 124 16.84 10.17 20.87
C THR A 124 17.44 8.77 20.72
N SER A 125 16.97 8.00 19.74
CA SER A 125 17.26 6.57 19.62
C SER A 125 17.39 6.07 18.17
N ASN A 126 17.41 4.75 17.98
CA ASN A 126 17.32 4.07 16.67
C ASN A 126 16.87 2.61 16.83
N ASN A 127 16.10 2.32 17.88
CA ASN A 127 15.69 0.98 18.30
C ASN A 127 14.18 0.91 18.63
N GLU A 128 13.42 1.84 18.06
CA GLU A 128 11.98 2.02 18.14
C GLU A 128 11.34 1.30 16.95
N ASP A 129 10.13 0.79 17.18
CA ASP A 129 9.26 0.36 16.10
C ASP A 129 8.31 1.52 15.71
N GLN A 130 7.85 2.31 16.69
CA GLN A 130 6.95 3.47 16.48
C GLN A 130 6.91 4.43 17.69
N PHE A 131 6.33 5.60 17.48
CA PHE A 131 5.91 6.56 18.52
C PHE A 131 4.39 6.51 18.74
N VAL A 132 3.95 6.77 19.97
CA VAL A 132 2.54 6.98 20.34
C VAL A 132 2.37 8.44 20.77
N VAL A 133 1.52 9.17 20.08
CA VAL A 133 1.14 10.55 20.41
C VAL A 133 -0.05 10.51 21.37
N GLN A 134 0.08 11.23 22.49
CA GLN A 134 -0.94 11.27 23.53
C GLN A 134 -1.39 12.71 23.82
N ARG A 135 -2.71 12.91 23.84
CA ARG A 135 -3.38 14.18 24.15
C ARG A 135 -4.17 14.08 25.44
N ALA A 136 -4.25 15.19 26.17
CA ALA A 136 -5.19 15.41 27.26
C ALA A 136 -5.90 16.75 27.05
N ASP A 137 -7.20 16.80 27.29
CA ASP A 137 -7.99 18.03 27.18
C ASP A 137 -7.53 19.05 28.24
N GLY A 138 -7.55 20.33 27.90
CA GLY A 138 -7.08 21.40 28.76
C GLY A 138 -5.55 21.46 28.91
N LEU A 139 -5.10 22.37 29.77
CA LEU A 139 -3.67 22.61 29.99
C LEU A 139 -3.02 21.52 30.85
N CYS A 140 -1.77 21.17 30.57
CA CYS A 140 -0.92 20.21 31.29
C CYS A 140 -0.89 20.46 32.80
N ALA A 141 -0.92 21.72 33.21
CA ALA A 141 -0.97 22.13 34.61
C ALA A 141 -2.24 21.68 35.37
N GLN A 142 -3.31 21.30 34.66
CA GLN A 142 -4.55 20.77 35.21
C GLN A 142 -4.43 19.28 35.58
N GLY A 143 -3.56 18.53 34.89
CA GLY A 143 -3.30 17.12 35.16
C GLY A 143 -4.46 16.20 34.74
N ASN A 144 -5.16 16.55 33.67
CA ASN A 144 -6.20 15.74 33.05
C ASN A 144 -5.61 14.43 32.48
N PRO A 145 -6.40 13.35 32.33
CA PRO A 145 -5.91 12.08 31.82
C PRO A 145 -5.51 12.20 30.34
N PHE A 146 -4.46 11.48 29.95
CA PHE A 146 -4.04 11.37 28.55
C PHE A 146 -4.70 10.16 27.88
N SER A 147 -5.09 10.33 26.62
CA SER A 147 -5.53 9.30 25.68
C SER A 147 -4.51 9.19 24.53
N ASP A 148 -4.42 8.02 23.92
CA ASP A 148 -3.69 7.82 22.67
C ASP A 148 -4.52 8.42 21.53
N ILE A 149 -3.92 9.23 20.66
CA ILE A 149 -4.60 9.85 19.51
C ILE A 149 -4.04 9.41 18.16
N ALA A 150 -2.74 9.08 18.08
CA ALA A 150 -2.10 8.65 16.85
C ALA A 150 -0.87 7.77 17.12
N THR A 151 -0.48 6.98 16.12
CA THR A 151 0.78 6.24 16.10
C THR A 151 1.60 6.66 14.90
N VAL A 152 2.83 7.12 15.12
CA VAL A 152 3.73 7.62 14.08
C VAL A 152 4.90 6.63 13.90
N PRO A 153 5.20 6.17 12.67
CA PRO A 153 6.32 5.24 12.43
C PRO A 153 7.68 5.74 12.94
N ALA A 154 8.59 4.81 13.23
CA ALA A 154 9.95 5.16 13.65
C ALA A 154 10.75 5.79 12.50
N VAL A 155 11.43 6.92 12.78
CA VAL A 155 12.25 7.64 11.79
C VAL A 155 13.72 7.26 11.96
N LEU A 156 14.44 7.05 10.85
CA LEU A 156 15.83 6.59 10.89
C LEU A 156 16.83 7.68 11.32
N GLY A 157 17.03 7.83 12.63
CA GLY A 157 18.27 8.39 13.17
C GLY A 157 18.11 9.22 14.45
N SER A 158 18.83 8.80 15.51
CA SER A 158 18.93 9.53 16.76
C SER A 158 19.32 11.00 16.56
N GLY A 159 18.49 11.90 17.06
CA GLY A 159 18.60 13.35 16.92
C GLY A 159 17.73 13.95 15.80
N THR A 160 16.90 13.14 15.12
CA THR A 160 15.95 13.62 14.11
C THR A 160 14.73 14.27 14.76
N VAL A 161 14.23 15.35 14.16
CA VAL A 161 12.97 15.98 14.56
C VAL A 161 11.83 15.33 13.78
N VAL A 162 10.86 14.80 14.51
CA VAL A 162 9.63 14.21 13.97
C VAL A 162 8.51 15.24 14.10
N THR A 163 7.58 15.25 13.14
CA THR A 163 6.42 16.15 13.09
C THR A 163 5.15 15.32 12.96
N PHE A 164 4.09 15.77 13.61
CA PHE A 164 2.72 15.26 13.53
C PHE A 164 1.78 16.46 13.54
N PHE A 165 0.63 16.35 12.89
CA PHE A 165 -0.42 17.37 12.91
C PHE A 165 -1.65 16.75 13.57
N ASP A 166 -2.12 17.37 14.64
CA ASP A 166 -3.40 17.02 15.24
C ASP A 166 -4.48 17.94 14.65
N ASN A 167 -5.22 17.41 13.69
CA ASN A 167 -6.35 18.10 13.04
C ASN A 167 -7.69 17.82 13.74
N THR A 168 -7.69 17.09 14.87
CA THR A 168 -8.90 16.66 15.58
C THR A 168 -9.15 17.53 16.82
N VAL A 169 -8.97 18.84 16.66
CA VAL A 169 -8.93 19.82 17.76
C VAL A 169 -9.92 20.97 17.54
N ASP A 170 -10.69 21.26 18.58
CA ASP A 170 -11.73 22.28 18.60
C ASP A 170 -11.13 23.70 18.61
N ASP A 171 -11.87 24.69 18.07
CA ASP A 171 -11.54 26.11 18.16
C ASP A 171 -11.42 26.61 19.61
N ALA A 172 -10.65 27.69 19.81
CA ALA A 172 -10.45 28.36 21.11
C ALA A 172 -10.02 27.48 22.30
N THR A 173 -9.65 26.21 22.06
CA THR A 173 -9.57 25.15 23.07
C THR A 173 -8.13 24.77 23.35
N SER A 174 -7.85 24.43 24.60
CA SER A 174 -6.51 24.09 25.08
C SER A 174 -6.33 22.58 25.15
N TYR A 175 -5.16 22.10 24.75
CA TYR A 175 -4.75 20.70 24.83
C TYR A 175 -3.31 20.57 25.34
N CYS A 176 -3.04 19.44 25.98
CA CYS A 176 -1.73 19.07 26.48
C CYS A 176 -1.22 17.82 25.78
N TYR A 177 -0.01 17.87 25.23
CA TYR A 177 0.59 16.80 24.44
C TYR A 177 1.77 16.13 25.15
N ARG A 178 2.00 14.85 24.85
CA ARG A 178 3.26 14.14 25.09
C ARG A 178 3.41 12.97 24.12
N VAL A 179 4.64 12.48 23.95
CA VAL A 179 4.94 11.33 23.09
C VAL A 179 5.68 10.25 23.86
N ILE A 180 5.40 8.99 23.53
CA ILE A 180 6.07 7.79 24.04
C ILE A 180 6.70 7.06 22.85
N ALA A 181 7.96 6.66 22.96
CA ALA A 181 8.61 5.80 21.98
C ALA A 181 8.46 4.34 22.40
N THR A 182 8.17 3.44 21.46
CA THR A 182 7.84 2.03 21.77
C THR A 182 8.62 1.05 20.90
N ASN A 183 8.85 -0.15 21.42
CA ASN A 183 9.30 -1.30 20.63
C ASN A 183 8.82 -2.63 21.23
N ILE A 184 9.19 -3.74 20.61
CA ILE A 184 8.90 -5.11 21.08
C ILE A 184 9.33 -5.44 22.53
N VAL A 185 10.22 -4.65 23.15
CA VAL A 185 10.62 -4.78 24.57
C VAL A 185 9.70 -3.98 25.49
N GLY A 186 9.12 -2.88 24.99
CA GLY A 186 8.17 -2.01 25.67
C GLY A 186 8.48 -0.53 25.50
N ASP A 187 7.88 0.26 26.37
CA ASP A 187 7.77 1.72 26.20
C ASP A 187 8.93 2.50 26.85
N SER A 188 9.25 3.67 26.30
CA SER A 188 10.04 4.70 26.97
C SER A 188 9.29 5.30 28.16
N LEU A 189 9.97 6.12 28.97
CA LEU A 189 9.22 7.13 29.72
C LEU A 189 8.62 8.16 28.74
N PRO A 190 7.48 8.80 29.03
CA PRO A 190 6.95 9.87 28.20
C PRO A 190 7.91 11.06 28.11
N SER A 191 7.81 11.80 27.00
CA SER A 191 8.51 13.06 26.77
C SER A 191 8.20 14.13 27.82
N ASN A 192 8.80 15.33 27.67
CA ASN A 192 8.20 16.51 28.26
C ASN A 192 6.78 16.71 27.69
N THR A 193 5.93 17.35 28.48
CA THR A 193 4.62 17.82 28.02
C THR A 193 4.73 19.24 27.47
N ASP A 194 3.87 19.61 26.52
CA ASP A 194 3.69 21.01 26.11
C ASP A 194 2.21 21.36 25.89
N ASP A 195 1.88 22.64 26.06
CA ASP A 195 0.53 23.20 26.02
C ASP A 195 0.30 23.95 24.69
N ALA A 196 -0.79 23.65 23.99
CA ALA A 196 -1.28 24.45 22.88
C ALA A 196 -2.71 24.92 23.14
N THR A 197 -3.07 26.09 22.60
CA THR A 197 -4.45 26.58 22.57
C THR A 197 -4.73 27.07 21.17
N THR A 198 -5.70 26.48 20.47
CA THR A 198 -6.16 26.95 19.17
C THR A 198 -6.66 28.40 19.28
N PRO A 199 -6.47 29.24 18.25
CA PRO A 199 -7.16 30.52 18.18
C PRO A 199 -8.67 30.29 18.14
N ALA A 200 -9.44 31.29 18.58
CA ALA A 200 -10.88 31.30 18.29
C ALA A 200 -11.10 31.61 16.81
N ASP A 201 -12.05 30.95 16.18
CA ASP A 201 -12.33 31.16 14.77
C ASP A 201 -12.90 32.58 14.54
N PRO A 202 -12.35 33.36 13.58
CA PRO A 202 -12.86 34.69 13.27
C PRO A 202 -14.32 34.71 12.76
N VAL A 203 -14.83 33.61 12.19
CA VAL A 203 -16.18 33.53 11.60
C VAL A 203 -17.28 33.50 12.67
N CYS A 204 -17.11 32.71 13.74
CA CYS A 204 -18.16 32.48 14.75
C CYS A 204 -18.54 33.71 15.63
N THR A 205 -17.89 34.87 15.48
CA THR A 205 -18.12 36.07 16.32
C THR A 205 -19.49 36.76 16.16
N ALA A 206 -20.40 36.20 15.36
CA ALA A 206 -21.75 36.72 15.13
C ALA A 206 -22.90 35.68 15.26
N GLY A 207 -22.60 34.39 15.48
CA GLY A 207 -23.56 33.28 15.32
C GLY A 207 -24.20 32.72 16.60
N ASP A 208 -23.41 32.42 17.64
CA ASP A 208 -23.85 31.65 18.82
C ASP A 208 -25.09 32.26 19.53
N ALA A 209 -26.23 31.58 19.38
CA ALA A 209 -27.53 32.02 19.86
C ALA A 209 -28.05 31.27 21.10
N ASP A 210 -27.53 30.09 21.41
CA ASP A 210 -27.97 29.26 22.55
C ASP A 210 -26.88 28.93 23.59
N ASN A 211 -25.63 29.32 23.31
CA ASN A 211 -24.47 29.32 24.20
C ASN A 211 -24.02 27.90 24.58
N ASP A 212 -24.00 26.97 23.63
CA ASP A 212 -23.38 25.65 23.80
C ASP A 212 -21.89 25.61 23.42
N ASN A 213 -21.41 26.63 22.70
CA ASN A 213 -20.02 26.87 22.30
C ASN A 213 -19.57 26.02 21.07
N ILE A 214 -20.51 25.60 20.22
CA ILE A 214 -20.35 24.95 18.91
C ILE A 214 -20.89 25.91 17.82
N CYS A 215 -20.47 25.79 16.55
CA CYS A 215 -20.86 26.72 15.47
C CYS A 215 -21.98 26.23 14.52
N ASP A 216 -22.72 25.15 14.84
CA ASP A 216 -23.94 24.69 14.13
C ASP A 216 -25.20 25.50 14.55
N ASP A 217 -25.80 26.27 13.64
CA ASP A 217 -27.14 26.89 13.82
C ASP A 217 -28.18 26.38 12.82
N SER A 218 -28.38 25.05 12.77
CA SER A 218 -29.44 24.35 12.01
C SER A 218 -30.90 24.66 12.46
N LEU A 219 -31.17 25.79 13.12
CA LEU A 219 -32.50 26.17 13.62
C LEU A 219 -33.23 27.25 12.81
N ASN A 220 -32.64 27.80 11.75
CA ASN A 220 -33.25 28.87 10.95
C ASN A 220 -33.46 28.54 9.46
N GLY A 221 -32.93 27.42 8.95
CA GLY A 221 -33.13 26.96 7.57
C GLY A 221 -32.35 27.77 6.53
N ASN A 222 -31.23 28.34 6.93
CA ASN A 222 -30.14 28.74 6.05
C ASN A 222 -29.10 27.60 6.07
N PRO A 223 -28.47 27.24 4.94
CA PRO A 223 -27.37 26.28 4.94
C PRO A 223 -26.21 26.76 5.83
N ASP A 224 -25.44 25.78 6.27
CA ASP A 224 -24.15 25.98 6.90
C ASP A 224 -23.18 26.64 5.90
N PRO A 225 -22.42 27.68 6.28
CA PRO A 225 -21.33 28.18 5.43
C PRO A 225 -20.14 27.22 5.31
N ASP A 226 -19.98 26.27 6.23
CA ASP A 226 -18.78 25.43 6.35
C ASP A 226 -18.97 24.04 5.71
N SER A 227 -20.20 23.61 5.41
CA SER A 227 -20.50 22.30 4.79
C SER A 227 -20.21 22.20 3.28
N GLY A 228 -19.48 23.14 2.67
CA GLY A 228 -19.25 23.19 1.21
C GLY A 228 -20.47 23.51 0.34
N GLU A 229 -21.70 23.40 0.88
CA GLU A 229 -22.98 23.31 0.16
C GLU A 229 -23.42 24.52 -0.71
N GLY A 230 -22.56 25.51 -0.84
CA GLY A 230 -22.76 26.67 -1.69
C GLY A 230 -24.02 27.49 -1.37
N PRO A 231 -24.44 28.35 -2.32
CA PRO A 231 -25.70 29.07 -2.19
C PRO A 231 -26.93 28.15 -2.18
N PRO A 232 -28.02 28.49 -1.46
CA PRO A 232 -29.24 27.67 -1.46
C PRO A 232 -29.85 27.52 -2.86
N GLY A 233 -29.85 26.29 -3.40
CA GLY A 233 -30.31 26.00 -4.76
C GLY A 233 -29.22 26.09 -5.83
N THR A 234 -27.97 25.81 -5.45
CA THR A 234 -26.97 25.21 -6.35
C THR A 234 -27.44 23.78 -6.69
N ASP A 235 -26.98 23.29 -7.84
CA ASP A 235 -27.53 22.17 -8.66
C ASP A 235 -26.39 21.94 -9.68
N THR A 236 -25.32 21.26 -9.24
CA THR A 236 -24.01 21.21 -9.93
C THR A 236 -24.08 20.32 -11.17
N ASP A 237 -24.50 19.07 -11.05
CA ASP A 237 -24.76 18.14 -12.16
C ASP A 237 -25.90 18.61 -13.12
N GLY A 238 -26.90 19.29 -12.56
CA GLY A 238 -28.09 19.76 -13.27
C GLY A 238 -29.25 18.75 -13.40
N ASP A 239 -29.30 17.67 -12.60
CA ASP A 239 -30.43 16.74 -12.46
C ASP A 239 -31.74 17.49 -12.09
N GLY A 240 -31.61 18.55 -11.31
CA GLY A 240 -32.69 19.35 -10.75
C GLY A 240 -33.02 19.03 -9.28
N THR A 241 -32.18 18.24 -8.63
CA THR A 241 -32.04 18.09 -7.19
C THR A 241 -30.93 19.05 -6.75
N PRO A 242 -31.15 19.88 -5.71
CA PRO A 242 -30.09 20.77 -5.22
C PRO A 242 -29.10 20.01 -4.34
N ASP A 243 -27.81 20.20 -4.56
CA ASP A 243 -26.66 19.57 -3.89
C ASP A 243 -26.92 19.25 -2.40
N ALA A 244 -27.40 20.25 -1.63
CA ALA A 244 -27.76 20.14 -0.20
C ALA A 244 -28.96 19.22 0.16
N GLY A 245 -29.29 18.30 -0.74
CA GLY A 245 -30.19 17.18 -0.60
C GLY A 245 -30.09 16.22 -1.79
N ASP A 246 -28.97 16.25 -2.51
CA ASP A 246 -28.51 15.19 -3.39
C ASP A 246 -27.69 14.15 -2.58
N ASN A 247 -26.98 13.29 -3.31
CA ASN A 247 -26.24 12.15 -2.79
C ASN A 247 -24.94 11.85 -3.59
N ASP A 248 -24.64 12.71 -4.56
CA ASP A 248 -23.83 12.56 -5.80
C ASP A 248 -24.06 13.90 -6.54
N SER A 249 -23.31 14.95 -6.19
CA SER A 249 -23.71 16.35 -6.50
C SER A 249 -23.22 16.88 -7.86
N ASP A 250 -22.13 16.35 -8.40
CA ASP A 250 -21.58 16.61 -9.74
C ASP A 250 -22.01 15.56 -10.78
N GLY A 251 -22.40 14.35 -10.34
CA GLY A 251 -22.98 13.32 -11.19
C GLY A 251 -21.98 12.29 -11.71
N ASP A 252 -20.86 12.09 -11.00
CA ASP A 252 -19.75 11.20 -11.34
C ASP A 252 -19.95 9.73 -10.88
N HIS A 253 -21.06 9.46 -10.17
CA HIS A 253 -21.43 8.16 -9.59
C HIS A 253 -20.61 7.69 -8.38
N ILE A 254 -19.67 8.48 -7.87
CA ILE A 254 -19.17 8.40 -6.50
C ILE A 254 -20.28 9.03 -5.60
N SER A 255 -20.08 9.14 -4.29
CA SER A 255 -21.10 9.68 -3.39
C SER A 255 -20.54 10.72 -2.45
N ASP A 256 -21.33 11.76 -2.16
CA ASP A 256 -20.84 12.88 -1.33
C ASP A 256 -20.30 12.38 0.04
N GLU A 257 -20.76 11.21 0.56
CA GLU A 257 -20.28 10.60 1.84
C GLU A 257 -18.87 9.98 1.71
N ASP A 258 -18.47 9.53 0.52
CA ASP A 258 -17.14 8.98 0.25
C ASP A 258 -16.13 10.09 -0.11
N GLU A 259 -16.59 11.22 -0.65
CA GLU A 259 -15.76 12.37 -1.09
C GLU A 259 -15.64 13.48 -0.03
N GLU A 260 -16.65 13.69 0.83
CA GLU A 260 -16.58 14.66 1.94
C GLU A 260 -15.50 14.30 3.00
N GLY A 261 -14.92 13.10 2.90
CA GLY A 261 -13.78 12.64 3.68
C GLY A 261 -14.17 11.98 5.00
N ASP A 262 -14.15 12.74 6.11
CA ASP A 262 -14.37 12.16 7.45
C ASP A 262 -15.83 12.18 7.95
N GLY A 263 -16.76 12.62 7.08
CA GLY A 263 -18.20 12.67 7.36
C GLY A 263 -18.58 13.61 8.50
N ASN A 264 -17.74 14.60 8.78
CA ASN A 264 -17.86 15.50 9.91
C ASN A 264 -18.14 16.94 9.44
N VAL A 265 -19.37 17.40 9.68
CA VAL A 265 -19.82 18.76 9.35
C VAL A 265 -19.02 19.91 10.00
N ASP A 266 -18.20 19.61 11.03
CA ASP A 266 -17.31 20.58 11.68
C ASP A 266 -15.92 20.70 10.99
N THR A 267 -15.60 19.85 10.01
CA THR A 267 -14.41 19.95 9.15
C THR A 267 -14.80 20.56 7.81
N PRO A 268 -13.95 21.43 7.20
CA PRO A 268 -14.11 21.77 5.79
C PRO A 268 -14.06 20.46 4.98
N PRO A 269 -14.94 20.30 3.96
CA PRO A 269 -14.83 19.21 3.01
C PRO A 269 -13.44 19.11 2.39
N VAL A 270 -13.13 17.95 1.82
CA VAL A 270 -11.93 17.76 1.01
C VAL A 270 -11.99 18.72 -0.21
N ASP A 271 -10.81 19.21 -0.59
CA ASP A 271 -10.52 20.18 -1.66
C ASP A 271 -9.09 19.82 -2.10
N THR A 272 -8.98 18.72 -2.86
CA THR A 272 -7.73 17.98 -3.10
C THR A 272 -6.73 18.80 -3.94
N ASP A 273 -7.15 19.36 -5.08
CA ASP A 273 -6.31 20.24 -5.92
C ASP A 273 -6.06 21.66 -5.30
N ASN A 274 -6.95 22.10 -4.40
CA ASN A 274 -7.00 23.44 -3.77
C ASN A 274 -7.44 24.60 -4.71
N ASP A 275 -8.26 24.35 -5.73
CA ASP A 275 -9.00 25.33 -6.56
C ASP A 275 -10.01 26.12 -5.72
N GLY A 276 -10.62 25.47 -4.73
CA GLY A 276 -11.71 26.00 -3.90
C GLY A 276 -13.10 25.49 -4.30
N THR A 277 -13.15 24.43 -5.11
CA THR A 277 -14.29 23.55 -5.33
C THR A 277 -14.05 22.30 -4.48
N PRO A 278 -14.98 21.92 -3.58
CA PRO A 278 -14.86 20.66 -2.84
C PRO A 278 -14.94 19.45 -3.76
N ASP A 279 -14.24 18.37 -3.41
CA ASP A 279 -14.15 17.12 -4.18
C ASP A 279 -15.52 16.62 -4.67
N PHE A 280 -16.52 16.51 -3.76
CA PHE A 280 -17.92 16.14 -4.05
C PHE A 280 -18.71 17.07 -5.00
N ARG A 281 -18.02 17.97 -5.69
CA ARG A 281 -18.56 18.94 -6.65
C ARG A 281 -17.64 19.16 -7.86
N ASP A 282 -16.58 18.37 -8.01
CA ASP A 282 -15.61 18.46 -9.09
C ASP A 282 -15.56 17.16 -9.89
N GLU A 283 -15.43 17.27 -11.22
CA GLU A 283 -15.41 16.10 -12.11
C GLU A 283 -13.98 15.50 -12.27
N ASP A 284 -13.00 15.99 -11.50
CA ASP A 284 -11.53 15.84 -11.64
C ASP A 284 -10.84 16.33 -10.33
N SER A 285 -11.04 15.63 -9.20
CA SER A 285 -10.76 16.12 -7.83
C SER A 285 -9.31 16.56 -7.56
N ASP A 286 -8.33 16.04 -8.31
CA ASP A 286 -6.91 16.38 -8.16
C ASP A 286 -6.30 17.27 -9.28
N ASP A 287 -7.12 17.66 -10.29
CA ASP A 287 -6.75 18.41 -11.53
C ASP A 287 -5.58 17.77 -12.32
N ASP A 288 -5.43 16.43 -12.26
CA ASP A 288 -4.45 15.72 -13.10
C ASP A 288 -4.91 15.56 -14.57
N GLY A 289 -6.23 15.65 -14.80
CA GLY A 289 -6.87 15.55 -16.10
C GLY A 289 -7.49 14.18 -16.44
N ILE A 290 -7.68 13.31 -15.45
CA ILE A 290 -8.46 12.07 -15.52
C ILE A 290 -9.70 12.21 -14.62
N PRO A 291 -10.94 11.98 -15.13
CA PRO A 291 -12.13 12.15 -14.31
C PRO A 291 -12.34 11.06 -13.26
N ASP A 292 -12.92 11.43 -12.12
CA ASP A 292 -13.12 10.59 -10.94
C ASP A 292 -13.87 9.25 -11.24
N ASP A 293 -14.92 9.26 -12.08
CA ASP A 293 -15.58 8.02 -12.65
C ASP A 293 -14.54 7.02 -13.22
N ASP A 294 -13.60 7.54 -14.02
CA ASP A 294 -12.59 6.78 -14.77
C ASP A 294 -11.42 6.35 -13.84
N GLU A 295 -11.27 7.00 -12.68
CA GLU A 295 -10.27 6.72 -11.63
C GLU A 295 -10.73 5.56 -10.74
N ASP A 296 -11.86 5.73 -10.04
CA ASP A 296 -12.44 4.75 -9.11
C ASP A 296 -12.80 3.43 -9.80
N ASN A 297 -13.31 3.50 -11.04
CA ASN A 297 -13.54 2.33 -11.90
C ASN A 297 -14.49 1.27 -11.26
N ASP A 298 -15.41 1.69 -10.38
CA ASP A 298 -16.53 0.89 -9.83
C ASP A 298 -17.91 1.58 -9.94
N ASP A 299 -18.73 1.20 -10.94
CA ASP A 299 -20.10 1.72 -11.15
C ASP A 299 -21.13 1.46 -9.99
N ASP A 300 -20.74 1.05 -8.78
CA ASP A 300 -21.63 0.73 -7.64
C ASP A 300 -21.31 1.60 -6.39
N PRO A 301 -22.03 2.73 -6.16
CA PRO A 301 -21.89 3.61 -4.97
C PRO A 301 -22.45 2.98 -3.68
N ASN A 302 -22.12 1.71 -3.45
CA ASN A 302 -22.36 0.93 -2.25
C ASN A 302 -21.14 0.05 -1.91
N THR A 303 -20.11 0.05 -2.76
CA THR A 303 -18.76 -0.43 -2.46
C THR A 303 -17.91 0.76 -2.01
N PRO A 304 -16.90 0.56 -1.12
CA PRO A 304 -15.94 1.63 -0.84
C PRO A 304 -15.12 1.91 -2.10
N PRO A 305 -14.65 3.16 -2.30
CA PRO A 305 -13.81 3.52 -3.43
C PRO A 305 -12.57 2.63 -3.59
N THR A 306 -12.03 2.60 -4.80
CA THR A 306 -10.75 1.98 -5.13
C THR A 306 -9.61 2.76 -4.47
N ASP A 307 -8.70 1.99 -3.87
CA ASP A 307 -7.47 2.39 -3.18
C ASP A 307 -6.45 1.33 -3.62
N THR A 308 -5.68 1.65 -4.67
CA THR A 308 -4.90 0.70 -5.44
C THR A 308 -3.61 0.28 -4.72
N ASP A 309 -2.91 1.21 -4.05
CA ASP A 309 -1.66 0.92 -3.33
C ASP A 309 -1.91 0.48 -1.86
N GLY A 310 -3.01 0.92 -1.23
CA GLY A 310 -3.38 0.64 0.16
C GLY A 310 -2.87 1.66 1.19
N ASP A 311 -2.49 2.87 0.77
CA ASP A 311 -2.11 4.04 1.57
C ASP A 311 -3.27 4.56 2.44
N GLY A 312 -4.48 4.55 1.87
CA GLY A 312 -5.71 5.05 2.47
C GLY A 312 -6.24 6.36 1.87
N THR A 313 -5.64 6.82 0.77
CA THR A 313 -6.18 7.81 -0.17
C THR A 313 -6.88 7.05 -1.31
N PRO A 314 -8.12 7.38 -1.70
CA PRO A 314 -8.76 6.81 -2.90
C PRO A 314 -8.02 7.20 -4.19
N ASP A 315 -8.10 6.36 -5.23
CA ASP A 315 -7.43 6.62 -6.52
C ASP A 315 -7.81 8.00 -7.09
N PHE A 316 -9.09 8.39 -7.04
CA PHE A 316 -9.58 9.72 -7.51
C PHE A 316 -9.10 10.93 -6.67
N GLN A 317 -8.39 10.70 -5.56
CA GLN A 317 -7.74 11.74 -4.74
C GLN A 317 -6.21 11.60 -4.73
N ASP A 318 -5.63 10.66 -5.49
CA ASP A 318 -4.20 10.34 -5.47
C ASP A 318 -3.51 10.42 -6.85
N THR A 319 -2.75 11.50 -7.00
CA THR A 319 -1.85 11.80 -8.13
C THR A 319 -0.82 10.70 -8.53
N ASP A 320 -0.66 9.62 -7.77
CA ASP A 320 0.30 8.50 -7.99
C ASP A 320 -0.30 7.19 -7.41
N SER A 321 -1.49 6.81 -7.89
CA SER A 321 -2.39 5.73 -7.41
C SER A 321 -1.76 4.37 -7.09
N ASP A 322 -0.52 4.11 -7.54
CA ASP A 322 0.18 2.84 -7.32
C ASP A 322 1.55 2.92 -6.56
N ASP A 323 1.92 4.11 -6.05
CA ASP A 323 3.20 4.44 -5.34
C ASP A 323 4.45 3.90 -6.05
N ASP A 324 4.49 3.93 -7.39
CA ASP A 324 5.73 3.68 -8.13
C ASP A 324 6.62 4.94 -8.25
N GLY A 325 6.03 6.13 -8.09
CA GLY A 325 6.72 7.42 -8.13
C GLY A 325 6.61 8.12 -9.47
N ILE A 326 5.54 7.87 -10.22
CA ILE A 326 5.27 8.40 -11.56
C ILE A 326 3.79 8.81 -11.62
N PRO A 327 3.48 10.11 -11.75
CA PRO A 327 2.09 10.56 -11.69
C PRO A 327 1.22 10.05 -12.84
N ASP A 328 -0.06 9.87 -12.52
CA ASP A 328 -1.07 9.27 -13.38
C ASP A 328 -1.45 10.17 -14.56
N GLY A 329 -1.77 11.43 -14.29
CA GLY A 329 -2.38 12.36 -15.24
C GLY A 329 -1.47 13.14 -16.17
N ALA A 330 -2.14 13.99 -16.95
CA ALA A 330 -1.59 14.67 -18.12
C ALA A 330 -0.52 15.75 -17.79
N ASP A 331 -0.52 16.26 -16.55
CA ASP A 331 0.45 17.26 -16.08
C ASP A 331 1.74 16.63 -15.47
N GLY A 332 1.78 15.30 -15.33
CA GLY A 332 2.96 14.51 -14.99
C GLY A 332 4.08 14.54 -16.04
N THR A 333 5.35 14.45 -15.62
CA THR A 333 6.47 14.15 -16.55
C THR A 333 7.55 13.24 -15.93
N PRO A 334 7.61 11.94 -16.27
CA PRO A 334 6.69 11.21 -17.16
C PRO A 334 5.26 11.12 -16.59
N ILE A 335 4.33 10.75 -17.47
CA ILE A 335 2.96 10.30 -17.19
C ILE A 335 3.05 8.78 -17.08
N ASP A 336 2.34 8.14 -16.15
CA ASP A 336 2.33 6.67 -16.11
C ASP A 336 1.61 6.08 -17.34
N ASN A 337 2.20 5.04 -17.91
CA ASN A 337 1.58 4.20 -18.90
C ASN A 337 0.87 2.96 -18.33
N CYS A 338 0.72 2.81 -17.00
CA CYS A 338 -0.08 1.76 -16.36
C CYS A 338 -1.05 2.12 -15.22
N ARG A 339 -1.10 3.36 -14.72
CA ARG A 339 -1.92 3.97 -13.64
C ARG A 339 -2.04 3.17 -12.33
N VAL A 340 -2.58 1.96 -12.43
CA VAL A 340 -2.95 1.09 -11.30
C VAL A 340 -2.10 -0.20 -11.21
N ILE A 341 -0.91 -0.24 -11.83
CA ILE A 341 -0.02 -1.42 -11.86
C ILE A 341 1.48 -1.01 -11.85
N PRO A 342 2.17 -1.10 -10.69
CA PRO A 342 3.48 -0.47 -10.50
C PRO A 342 4.55 -0.92 -11.49
N ASN A 343 5.12 0.04 -12.23
CA ASN A 343 5.96 -0.26 -13.38
C ASN A 343 7.32 0.49 -13.48
N THR A 344 7.63 1.54 -12.70
CA THR A 344 8.84 2.40 -12.49
C THR A 344 9.89 2.62 -13.61
N ASP A 345 10.12 1.64 -14.49
CA ASP A 345 10.93 1.74 -15.69
C ASP A 345 10.13 2.20 -16.93
N GLN A 346 8.81 2.44 -16.78
CA GLN A 346 7.92 3.07 -17.77
C GLN A 346 8.02 2.42 -19.15
N LYS A 347 8.17 1.09 -19.13
CA LYS A 347 8.66 0.33 -20.28
C LYS A 347 7.51 -0.07 -21.19
N ASP A 348 7.22 0.79 -22.15
CA ASP A 348 6.46 0.45 -23.35
C ASP A 348 7.42 -0.16 -24.43
N THR A 349 7.18 -1.40 -24.83
CA THR A 349 8.01 -2.10 -25.84
C THR A 349 7.66 -1.76 -27.29
N ASP A 350 6.42 -1.38 -27.59
CA ASP A 350 5.95 -1.27 -28.97
C ASP A 350 5.53 0.14 -29.44
N GLY A 351 5.30 1.05 -28.49
CA GLY A 351 5.02 2.46 -28.72
C GLY A 351 3.53 2.77 -28.84
N ASP A 352 2.63 1.93 -28.33
CA ASP A 352 1.18 2.15 -28.41
C ASP A 352 0.62 3.06 -27.30
N GLY A 353 1.33 3.18 -26.17
CA GLY A 353 0.96 4.01 -25.03
C GLY A 353 0.62 3.25 -23.74
N LEU A 354 0.50 1.91 -23.79
CA LEU A 354 0.37 1.07 -22.59
C LEU A 354 1.74 0.49 -22.18
N GLY A 355 2.03 0.49 -20.89
CA GLY A 355 3.25 -0.10 -20.35
C GLY A 355 3.25 -1.63 -20.37
N ASP A 356 4.42 -2.26 -20.50
CA ASP A 356 4.58 -3.73 -20.51
C ASP A 356 3.95 -4.47 -19.32
N ALA A 357 3.66 -3.77 -18.22
CA ALA A 357 3.09 -4.32 -16.99
C ALA A 357 1.56 -4.50 -17.06
N CYS A 358 0.87 -3.56 -17.70
CA CYS A 358 -0.58 -3.49 -17.87
C CYS A 358 -1.04 -3.87 -19.29
N ASP A 359 -0.19 -3.73 -20.30
CA ASP A 359 -0.45 -4.20 -21.67
C ASP A 359 -0.72 -5.72 -21.65
N PRO A 360 -1.87 -6.20 -22.17
CA PRO A 360 -2.15 -7.63 -22.33
C PRO A 360 -1.31 -8.30 -23.45
N THR A 361 -0.57 -7.53 -24.24
CA THR A 361 0.15 -7.91 -25.46
C THR A 361 1.65 -7.50 -25.53
N PRO A 362 2.43 -7.50 -24.43
CA PRO A 362 3.71 -6.78 -24.31
C PRO A 362 4.77 -7.25 -25.30
N GLY A 363 4.95 -6.48 -26.37
CA GLY A 363 5.90 -6.76 -27.43
C GLY A 363 5.53 -6.09 -28.77
N PRO A 364 6.51 -5.89 -29.68
CA PRO A 364 6.35 -5.07 -30.88
C PRO A 364 5.14 -5.48 -31.74
N GLY A 365 4.02 -4.74 -31.64
CA GLY A 365 2.71 -5.03 -32.21
C GLY A 365 2.77 -5.62 -33.62
N THR A 366 2.66 -6.95 -33.70
CA THR A 366 2.73 -7.72 -34.95
C THR A 366 1.88 -8.99 -34.91
N GLY A 367 0.62 -8.80 -34.49
CA GLY A 367 -0.46 -9.75 -34.71
C GLY A 367 -1.73 -8.98 -35.10
N ASP A 368 -1.73 -8.37 -36.28
CA ASP A 368 -2.94 -8.00 -37.03
C ASP A 368 -2.68 -8.54 -38.45
N GLN A 369 -3.14 -9.78 -38.69
CA GLN A 369 -2.82 -10.54 -39.89
C GLN A 369 -3.55 -10.05 -41.14
N ASP A 370 -4.61 -9.27 -40.99
CA ASP A 370 -5.48 -8.89 -42.11
C ASP A 370 -5.65 -7.38 -42.33
N GLY A 371 -5.29 -6.56 -41.34
CA GLY A 371 -5.15 -5.12 -41.42
C GLY A 371 -6.45 -4.36 -41.16
N ASP A 372 -7.34 -4.87 -40.32
CA ASP A 372 -8.62 -4.24 -40.00
C ASP A 372 -8.56 -3.28 -38.78
N GLY A 373 -7.53 -3.40 -37.95
CA GLY A 373 -7.33 -2.61 -36.74
C GLY A 373 -7.59 -3.36 -35.42
N ILE A 374 -7.92 -4.65 -35.45
CA ILE A 374 -8.12 -5.51 -34.28
C ILE A 374 -6.98 -6.55 -34.19
N PRO A 375 -6.28 -6.70 -33.06
CA PRO A 375 -5.21 -7.70 -32.95
C PRO A 375 -5.70 -9.17 -32.92
N ASP A 376 -4.97 -10.07 -33.60
CA ASP A 376 -5.13 -11.52 -33.76
C ASP A 376 -5.57 -12.31 -32.51
N ASN A 377 -5.28 -11.82 -31.31
CA ASN A 377 -5.58 -12.46 -30.02
C ASN A 377 -6.93 -12.02 -29.41
N VAL A 378 -7.49 -10.90 -29.87
CA VAL A 378 -8.82 -10.39 -29.48
C VAL A 378 -9.80 -10.33 -30.66
N ASP A 379 -9.29 -10.39 -31.89
CA ASP A 379 -10.06 -10.53 -33.11
C ASP A 379 -10.82 -11.88 -33.15
N ASN A 380 -12.14 -11.82 -33.33
CA ASN A 380 -12.98 -13.00 -33.52
C ASN A 380 -12.91 -13.59 -34.94
N CYS A 381 -12.17 -12.95 -35.85
CA CYS A 381 -11.81 -13.46 -37.18
C CYS A 381 -10.34 -13.16 -37.62
N PRO A 382 -9.27 -13.66 -36.93
CA PRO A 382 -7.82 -13.31 -37.05
C PRO A 382 -7.10 -13.36 -38.41
N THR A 383 -7.81 -13.34 -39.54
CA THR A 383 -7.36 -13.49 -40.93
C THR A 383 -8.40 -12.98 -41.96
N VAL A 384 -9.54 -12.43 -41.54
CA VAL A 384 -10.64 -11.93 -42.38
C VAL A 384 -11.19 -10.58 -41.84
N PRO A 385 -10.86 -9.43 -42.48
CA PRO A 385 -11.12 -8.10 -41.92
C PRO A 385 -12.58 -7.83 -41.54
N ASN A 386 -12.81 -7.52 -40.25
CA ASN A 386 -14.10 -7.22 -39.66
C ASN A 386 -13.98 -6.30 -38.42
N ALA A 387 -13.52 -5.05 -38.62
CA ALA A 387 -13.33 -4.06 -37.56
C ALA A 387 -14.59 -3.69 -36.73
N ASP A 388 -15.78 -4.21 -37.09
CA ASP A 388 -17.01 -4.12 -36.29
C ASP A 388 -17.22 -5.32 -35.33
N GLN A 389 -16.36 -6.34 -35.40
CA GLN A 389 -16.31 -7.54 -34.56
C GLN A 389 -17.67 -8.24 -34.37
N THR A 390 -18.55 -8.14 -35.36
CA THR A 390 -19.93 -8.66 -35.27
C THR A 390 -19.95 -10.18 -35.06
N ASP A 391 -20.49 -10.64 -33.94
CA ASP A 391 -20.82 -12.06 -33.65
C ASP A 391 -22.31 -12.16 -33.27
N THR A 392 -23.13 -12.67 -34.18
CA THR A 392 -24.60 -12.67 -34.05
C THR A 392 -25.12 -13.71 -33.05
N ASP A 393 -24.42 -14.83 -32.82
CA ASP A 393 -24.88 -15.90 -31.93
C ASP A 393 -23.98 -16.20 -30.71
N LYS A 394 -22.89 -15.44 -30.58
CA LYS A 394 -21.97 -15.39 -29.45
C LYS A 394 -21.24 -16.71 -29.23
N ASP A 395 -20.78 -17.34 -30.31
CA ASP A 395 -19.99 -18.58 -30.26
C ASP A 395 -18.46 -18.34 -30.26
N GLY A 396 -18.03 -17.09 -30.43
CA GLY A 396 -16.63 -16.66 -30.39
C GLY A 396 -15.94 -16.67 -31.76
N ILE A 397 -16.69 -16.86 -32.84
CA ILE A 397 -16.25 -16.72 -34.23
C ILE A 397 -17.10 -15.61 -34.88
N GLY A 398 -16.47 -14.57 -35.41
CA GLY A 398 -17.21 -13.46 -36.00
C GLY A 398 -18.00 -13.86 -37.26
N ASP A 399 -19.12 -13.17 -37.50
CA ASP A 399 -20.02 -13.34 -38.66
C ASP A 399 -19.27 -13.28 -40.02
N ALA A 400 -18.11 -12.63 -40.06
CA ALA A 400 -17.25 -12.51 -41.24
C ALA A 400 -16.51 -13.82 -41.61
N CYS A 401 -16.23 -14.67 -40.62
CA CYS A 401 -15.49 -15.92 -40.78
C CYS A 401 -16.27 -17.17 -40.32
N ASP A 402 -17.40 -17.05 -39.63
CA ASP A 402 -18.31 -18.15 -39.34
C ASP A 402 -19.04 -18.66 -40.61
N PRO A 403 -18.96 -19.96 -40.95
CA PRO A 403 -19.76 -20.56 -42.02
C PRO A 403 -21.27 -20.70 -41.71
N THR A 404 -21.72 -20.40 -40.48
CA THR A 404 -23.08 -20.63 -39.97
C THR A 404 -23.80 -19.43 -39.27
N PRO A 405 -23.62 -18.14 -39.68
CA PRO A 405 -23.93 -17.01 -38.79
C PRO A 405 -25.38 -16.98 -38.29
N GLY A 406 -25.55 -16.92 -36.97
CA GLY A 406 -26.85 -16.92 -36.31
C GLY A 406 -27.44 -18.31 -36.05
N THR A 407 -26.65 -19.38 -36.12
CA THR A 407 -27.08 -20.76 -35.83
C THR A 407 -26.15 -21.57 -34.90
N GLY A 408 -25.47 -20.88 -33.98
CA GLY A 408 -24.76 -21.34 -32.79
C GLY A 408 -24.56 -22.84 -32.60
N PHE A 409 -23.33 -23.29 -32.84
CA PHE A 409 -22.74 -24.59 -32.51
C PHE A 409 -23.66 -25.82 -32.38
N PHE A 410 -24.10 -26.37 -33.53
CA PHE A 410 -24.50 -27.79 -33.57
C PHE A 410 -23.26 -28.69 -33.67
N PRO A 411 -22.94 -29.53 -32.67
CA PRO A 411 -21.76 -30.40 -32.74
C PRO A 411 -21.94 -31.45 -33.83
N LEU A 412 -21.20 -31.29 -34.94
CA LEU A 412 -21.05 -32.33 -35.95
C LEU A 412 -20.37 -33.54 -35.32
N LEU A 413 -21.14 -34.62 -35.20
CA LEU A 413 -20.72 -35.87 -34.58
C LEU A 413 -19.74 -36.63 -35.51
N GLU A 414 -18.47 -36.20 -35.55
CA GLU A 414 -17.38 -36.93 -36.22
C GLU A 414 -17.07 -38.25 -35.48
N GLY A 415 -17.90 -39.27 -35.74
CA GLY A 415 -17.83 -40.55 -35.02
C GLY A 415 -18.35 -41.77 -35.78
N ALA A 416 -18.77 -41.65 -37.04
CA ALA A 416 -19.12 -42.78 -37.89
C ALA A 416 -18.93 -42.48 -39.38
N GLY A 417 -17.84 -42.98 -39.97
CA GLY A 417 -17.53 -42.75 -41.37
C GLY A 417 -18.59 -43.34 -42.32
N CYS A 418 -19.16 -42.49 -43.18
CA CYS A 418 -19.88 -42.92 -44.38
C CYS A 418 -19.30 -42.23 -45.60
N SER A 419 -18.37 -42.93 -46.27
CA SER A 419 -17.83 -42.52 -47.56
C SER A 419 -18.95 -42.41 -48.61
N LEU A 420 -18.83 -41.40 -49.47
CA LEU A 420 -19.74 -41.09 -50.56
C LEU A 420 -19.74 -42.18 -51.64
N ASN A 421 -20.39 -43.34 -51.40
CA ASN A 421 -20.53 -44.41 -52.39
C ASN A 421 -21.63 -45.45 -52.09
N GLN A 422 -22.92 -45.06 -52.10
CA GLN A 422 -23.97 -46.00 -52.50
C GLN A 422 -25.25 -45.35 -53.08
N LEU A 423 -25.18 -44.97 -54.36
CA LEU A 423 -26.39 -44.89 -55.20
C LEU A 423 -26.94 -46.33 -55.38
N GLY A 424 -28.03 -46.65 -54.66
CA GLY A 424 -28.39 -48.05 -54.33
C GLY A 424 -29.86 -48.48 -54.42
N ALA A 425 -30.75 -47.67 -55.03
CA ALA A 425 -32.09 -48.02 -55.53
C ALA A 425 -33.24 -48.42 -54.55
N THR A 426 -34.45 -47.97 -54.92
CA THR A 426 -35.79 -48.32 -54.39
C THR A 426 -36.12 -47.86 -52.95
N GLY A 427 -37.29 -47.29 -52.65
CA GLY A 427 -38.44 -46.85 -53.48
C GLY A 427 -39.75 -46.80 -52.67
N LEU A 428 -40.69 -45.90 -53.03
CA LEU A 428 -42.04 -45.69 -52.42
C LEU A 428 -41.98 -45.16 -50.96
N GLN A 429 -42.92 -44.40 -50.38
CA GLN A 429 -44.16 -43.65 -50.72
C GLN A 429 -44.29 -42.63 -49.54
N GLY A 430 -44.86 -41.41 -49.58
CA GLY A 430 -45.65 -40.63 -50.52
C GLY A 430 -46.24 -39.40 -49.79
N LEU A 431 -46.60 -38.35 -50.54
CA LEU A 431 -47.65 -37.34 -50.27
C LEU A 431 -47.68 -36.54 -48.93
N LEU A 432 -47.18 -35.29 -49.00
CA LEU A 432 -47.83 -33.97 -48.72
C LEU A 432 -49.35 -33.93 -48.32
N PRO A 433 -49.94 -32.79 -47.84
CA PRO A 433 -49.39 -31.52 -47.28
C PRO A 433 -50.19 -30.85 -46.08
N PHE A 434 -49.66 -29.73 -45.53
CA PHE A 434 -50.32 -28.48 -45.03
C PHE A 434 -51.70 -28.47 -44.30
N GLY A 435 -51.80 -27.66 -43.21
CA GLY A 435 -52.85 -26.61 -43.13
C GLY A 435 -53.60 -26.31 -41.81
N LEU A 436 -53.30 -25.14 -41.22
CA LEU A 436 -54.26 -24.07 -40.81
C LEU A 436 -55.17 -24.18 -39.55
N MET A 437 -54.83 -23.38 -38.50
CA MET A 437 -55.67 -22.44 -37.70
C MET A 437 -57.02 -22.88 -37.04
N LEU A 438 -57.22 -22.59 -35.73
CA LEU A 438 -58.42 -21.91 -35.15
C LEU A 438 -58.45 -21.78 -33.60
N ILE A 439 -59.24 -20.81 -33.12
CA ILE A 439 -59.46 -20.31 -31.73
C ILE A 439 -60.97 -19.90 -31.66
N PRO A 440 -61.78 -19.90 -30.54
CA PRO A 440 -61.44 -19.63 -29.12
C PRO A 440 -62.24 -20.35 -27.98
N GLY A 441 -61.79 -20.15 -26.72
CA GLY A 441 -62.60 -19.59 -25.60
C GLY A 441 -63.57 -20.45 -24.74
N ALA A 442 -63.49 -20.27 -23.40
CA ALA A 442 -64.54 -20.38 -22.34
C ALA A 442 -63.85 -20.59 -20.95
N ILE A 443 -63.73 -19.63 -20.02
CA ILE A 443 -64.69 -19.00 -19.06
C ILE A 443 -65.35 -19.97 -18.02
N PHE A 444 -65.32 -19.54 -16.74
CA PHE A 444 -66.09 -19.94 -15.53
C PHE A 444 -65.57 -21.09 -14.61
N GLY A 445 -65.44 -20.81 -13.30
CA GLY A 445 -65.15 -21.85 -12.28
C GLY A 445 -64.83 -21.40 -10.84
N TYR A 446 -65.62 -20.52 -10.21
CA TYR A 446 -65.35 -19.98 -8.86
C TYR A 446 -65.73 -20.97 -7.72
N VAL A 447 -64.79 -21.41 -6.86
CA VAL A 447 -65.11 -22.03 -5.55
C VAL A 447 -64.14 -21.61 -4.45
N ARG A 448 -64.61 -20.77 -3.51
CA ARG A 448 -64.00 -20.60 -2.18
C ARG A 448 -64.25 -21.84 -1.31
N ARG A 449 -63.30 -22.21 -0.45
CA ARG A 449 -63.62 -22.71 0.92
C ARG A 449 -62.53 -22.37 1.94
N LYS A 450 -62.99 -22.06 3.17
CA LYS A 450 -62.20 -21.53 4.28
C LYS A 450 -61.40 -22.59 5.04
N ALA A 451 -60.29 -22.10 5.58
CA ALA A 451 -59.57 -22.53 6.77
C ALA A 451 -60.32 -23.37 7.84
N LYS A 452 -59.62 -24.40 8.31
CA LYS A 452 -59.36 -24.80 9.71
C LYS A 452 -58.28 -25.90 9.63
N LYS A 453 -57.31 -25.99 10.52
CA LYS A 453 -57.32 -25.61 11.93
C LYS A 453 -55.90 -25.26 12.41
#